data_AF-A0A3D3WFU9-F1
#
_entry.id   AF-A0A3D3WFU9-F1
#
_cell.length_a   1.000
_cell.length_b   1.000
_cell.length_c   1.000
_cell.angle_alpha   90.00
_cell.angle_beta   90.00
_cell.angle_gamma   90.00
#
_symmetry.space_group_name_H-M   'P 1'
#
loop_
_entity.id
_entity.type
_entity.pdbx_description
1 polymer ?
#
loop_
_entity_poly.entity_id
_entity_poly.type
_entity_poly.pdbx_seq_one_letter_code
_entity_poly.pdbx_strand_id
1 'polypeptide(L)'
;RNRQNFDLYLTNQAGVRNLTEALVVDSTGRVLANSRFAYAVTFTDLEEAFFEKANQGEVAIANTENENRIRAGLRLNQFVDAYLLVGRFVDPTVLASVERTQFASSSYQLLDIRQLDL
;
A
#
# COMPACT_ATOMS: atom_id res chain seq x y z
N ARG A 1 11.12 6.89 20.55
CA ARG A 1 10.74 8.26 20.11
C ARG A 1 10.57 8.39 18.59
N ASN A 2 11.33 7.67 17.76
CA ASN A 2 11.23 7.82 16.29
C ASN A 2 9.93 7.25 15.67
N ARG A 3 9.40 6.16 16.22
CA ARG A 3 8.17 5.50 15.71
C ARG A 3 6.93 6.39 15.73
N GLN A 4 6.66 7.08 16.85
CA GLN A 4 5.49 7.97 16.97
C GLN A 4 5.51 9.11 15.94
N ASN A 5 6.69 9.68 15.66
CA ASN A 5 6.82 10.71 14.63
C ASN A 5 6.55 10.15 13.24
N PHE A 6 6.99 8.91 12.98
CA PHE A 6 6.78 8.25 11.70
C PHE A 6 5.32 7.81 11.49
N ASP A 7 4.65 7.33 12.54
CA ASP A 7 3.21 7.03 12.54
C ASP A 7 2.37 8.28 12.25
N LEU A 8 2.74 9.42 12.87
CA LEU A 8 2.10 10.71 12.59
C LEU A 8 2.35 11.19 11.15
N TYR A 9 3.58 11.05 10.66
CA TYR A 9 3.92 11.36 9.27
C TYR A 9 3.06 10.52 8.31
N LEU A 10 3.03 9.19 8.49
CA LEU A 10 2.21 8.27 7.69
C LEU A 10 0.72 8.64 7.75
N THR A 11 0.21 9.01 8.91
CA THR A 11 -1.19 9.44 9.08
C THR A 11 -1.49 10.69 8.26
N ASN A 12 -0.63 11.70 8.31
CA ASN A 12 -0.81 12.93 7.54
C ASN A 12 -0.69 12.67 6.03
N GLN A 13 0.29 11.87 5.61
CA GLN A 13 0.49 11.52 4.21
C GLN A 13 -0.67 10.71 3.63
N ALA A 14 -1.26 9.81 4.43
CA ALA A 14 -2.46 9.07 4.05
C ALA A 14 -3.66 9.99 3.86
N GLY A 15 -3.89 10.90 4.80
CA GLY A 15 -5.01 11.86 4.75
C GLY A 15 -4.97 12.78 3.53
N VAL A 16 -3.79 13.32 3.18
CA VAL A 16 -3.62 14.20 2.01
C VAL A 16 -3.93 13.49 0.68
N ARG A 17 -3.77 12.16 0.63
CA ARG A 17 -3.92 11.34 -0.59
C ARG A 17 -5.21 10.51 -0.62
N ASN A 18 -6.16 10.80 0.26
CA ASN A 18 -7.40 10.01 0.42
C ASN A 18 -7.14 8.50 0.60
N LEU A 19 -6.01 8.15 1.23
CA LEU A 19 -5.71 6.78 1.59
C LEU A 19 -6.38 6.47 2.93
N THR A 20 -7.09 5.35 3.00
CA THR A 20 -7.75 4.92 4.23
C THR A 20 -6.76 4.27 5.19
N GLU A 21 -5.67 3.73 4.66
CA GLU A 21 -4.60 3.10 5.42
C GLU A 21 -3.24 3.30 4.74
N ALA A 22 -2.23 3.50 5.57
CA ALA A 22 -0.81 3.42 5.20
C ALA A 22 -0.05 2.67 6.30
N LEU A 23 0.84 1.77 5.87
CA LEU A 23 1.62 0.88 6.72
C LEU A 23 3.03 0.76 6.14
N VAL A 24 4.04 0.70 7.00
CA VAL A 24 5.39 0.30 6.60
C VAL A 24 5.69 -1.04 7.20
N VAL A 25 6.06 -2.01 6.36
CA VAL A 25 6.42 -3.38 6.76
C VAL A 25 7.81 -3.73 6.25
N ASP A 26 8.46 -4.70 6.89
CA ASP A 26 9.63 -5.38 6.31
C ASP A 26 9.19 -6.59 5.46
N SER A 27 10.13 -7.22 4.76
CA SER A 27 9.87 -8.40 3.91
C SER A 27 9.29 -9.60 4.65
N THR A 28 9.38 -9.63 5.99
CA THR A 28 8.78 -10.68 6.83
C THR A 28 7.31 -10.40 7.17
N GLY A 29 6.77 -9.26 6.71
CA GLY A 29 5.43 -8.79 7.05
C GLY A 29 5.35 -8.09 8.41
N ARG A 30 6.47 -7.85 9.09
CA ARG A 30 6.46 -7.19 10.39
C ARG A 30 6.24 -5.69 10.21
N VAL A 31 5.28 -5.16 10.96
CA VAL A 31 4.94 -3.74 10.96
C VAL A 31 6.02 -2.89 11.64
N LEU A 32 6.62 -2.00 10.86
CA LEU A 32 7.59 -1.01 11.32
C LEU A 32 6.91 0.29 11.78
N ALA A 33 5.86 0.71 11.07
CA ALA A 33 5.07 1.90 11.38
C ALA A 33 3.69 1.87 10.73
N ASN A 34 2.73 2.62 11.28
CA ASN A 34 1.36 2.59 10.81
C ASN A 34 0.66 3.94 10.96
N SER A 35 -0.19 4.27 9.98
CA SER A 35 -1.15 5.36 10.12
C SER A 35 -2.18 5.05 11.21
N ARG A 36 -2.81 6.10 11.76
CA ARG A 36 -3.81 6.01 12.83
C ARG A 36 -4.98 5.06 12.53
N PHE A 37 -5.35 4.94 11.26
CA PHE A 37 -6.49 4.15 10.80
C PHE A 37 -6.09 2.86 10.08
N ALA A 38 -4.80 2.52 10.07
CA ALA A 38 -4.35 1.23 9.55
C ALA A 38 -4.98 0.10 10.37
N TYR A 39 -5.82 -0.70 9.73
CA TYR A 39 -6.44 -1.85 10.39
C TYR A 39 -5.39 -2.95 10.48
N ALA A 40 -5.03 -3.36 11.70
CA ALA A 40 -3.92 -4.27 11.97
C ALA A 40 -4.13 -5.72 11.49
N VAL A 41 -5.31 -6.04 10.94
CA VAL A 41 -5.79 -7.42 10.75
C VAL A 41 -5.49 -8.01 9.36
N THR A 42 -5.16 -7.22 8.33
CA THR A 42 -5.22 -7.75 6.95
C THR A 42 -4.04 -7.38 6.04
N PHE A 43 -2.81 -7.65 6.49
CA PHE A 43 -1.67 -7.75 5.55
C PHE A 43 -0.96 -9.10 5.61
N THR A 44 -1.51 -10.03 6.41
CA THR A 44 -1.19 -11.44 6.35
C THR A 44 -1.47 -11.92 4.93
N ASP A 45 -0.47 -12.50 4.27
CA ASP A 45 -0.51 -13.07 2.91
C ASP A 45 -0.16 -12.13 1.75
N LEU A 46 0.81 -11.23 1.94
CA LEU A 46 1.57 -10.73 0.78
C LEU A 46 2.38 -11.87 0.17
N GLU A 47 2.04 -12.25 -1.07
CA GLU A 47 2.76 -13.27 -1.84
C GLU A 47 4.17 -12.80 -2.22
N GLU A 48 5.08 -13.73 -2.49
CA GLU A 48 6.45 -13.43 -2.94
C GLU A 48 6.46 -12.50 -4.17
N ALA A 49 5.54 -12.71 -5.11
CA ALA A 49 5.37 -11.90 -6.32
C ALA A 49 5.09 -10.41 -6.01
N PHE A 50 4.49 -10.09 -4.86
CA PHE A 50 4.32 -8.71 -4.42
C PHE A 50 5.68 -8.06 -4.14
N PHE A 51 6.51 -8.73 -3.35
CA PHE A 51 7.83 -8.24 -2.97
C PHE A 51 8.78 -8.17 -4.18
N GLU A 52 8.73 -9.15 -5.08
CA GLU A 52 9.51 -9.14 -6.32
C GLU A 52 9.23 -7.89 -7.16
N LYS A 53 7.94 -7.58 -7.39
CA LYS A 53 7.54 -6.36 -8.12
C LYS A 53 7.97 -5.09 -7.38
N ALA A 54 7.71 -5.02 -6.08
CA ALA A 54 8.10 -3.85 -5.28
C ALA A 54 9.62 -3.62 -5.29
N ASN A 55 10.42 -4.70 -5.27
CA ASN A 55 11.87 -4.65 -5.36
C ASN A 55 12.40 -4.18 -6.72
N GLN A 56 11.61 -4.34 -7.78
CA GLN A 56 11.90 -3.79 -9.11
C GLN A 56 11.56 -2.29 -9.22
N GLY A 57 11.08 -1.67 -8.14
CA GLY A 57 10.58 -0.29 -8.14
C GLY A 57 9.20 -0.16 -8.77
N GLU A 58 8.51 -1.27 -9.00
CA GLU A 58 7.16 -1.29 -9.52
C GLU A 58 6.13 -1.20 -8.38
N VAL A 59 4.93 -0.74 -8.74
CA VAL A 59 3.81 -0.75 -7.80
C VAL A 59 3.24 -2.16 -7.78
N ALA A 60 3.41 -2.86 -6.67
CA ALA A 60 2.83 -4.18 -6.45
C ALA A 60 1.40 -4.04 -5.94
N ILE A 61 0.48 -4.86 -6.45
CA ILE A 61 -0.91 -4.91 -5.99
C ILE A 61 -1.05 -6.13 -5.10
N ALA A 62 -1.59 -5.94 -3.90
CA ALA A 62 -1.90 -7.05 -3.02
C ALA A 62 -3.27 -7.64 -3.38
N ASN A 63 -3.38 -8.97 -3.37
CA ASN A 63 -4.65 -9.65 -3.55
C ASN A 63 -5.55 -9.34 -2.36
N THR A 64 -6.70 -8.71 -2.64
CA THR A 64 -7.72 -8.39 -1.63
C THR A 64 -8.97 -9.17 -1.95
N GLU A 65 -8.94 -10.48 -1.71
CA GLU A 65 -10.16 -11.28 -1.81
C GLU A 65 -11.15 -10.82 -0.74
N ASN A 66 -12.38 -10.49 -1.15
CA ASN A 66 -13.52 -10.15 -0.28
C ASN A 66 -13.54 -8.75 0.37
N GLU A 67 -12.68 -7.82 -0.04
CA GLU A 67 -12.76 -6.42 0.39
C GLU A 67 -12.98 -5.46 -0.79
N ASN A 68 -13.89 -4.48 -0.64
CA ASN A 68 -14.08 -3.37 -1.61
C ASN A 68 -12.92 -2.36 -1.54
N ARG A 69 -11.69 -2.86 -1.57
CA ARG A 69 -10.47 -2.08 -1.36
C ARG A 69 -9.43 -2.49 -2.39
N ILE A 70 -8.67 -1.51 -2.85
CA ILE A 70 -7.43 -1.78 -3.58
C ILE A 70 -6.28 -1.52 -2.61
N ARG A 71 -5.38 -2.50 -2.52
CA ARG A 71 -4.12 -2.38 -1.79
C ARG A 71 -2.97 -2.41 -2.77
N ALA A 72 -2.03 -1.50 -2.55
CA ALA A 72 -0.83 -1.38 -3.34
C ALA A 72 0.36 -1.17 -2.41
N GLY A 73 1.55 -1.49 -2.90
CA GLY A 73 2.76 -1.04 -2.24
C GLY A 73 3.97 -0.96 -3.13
N LEU A 74 5.00 -0.41 -2.52
CA LEU A 74 6.30 -0.13 -3.12
C LEU A 74 7.38 -0.31 -2.09
N ARG A 75 8.60 -0.61 -2.55
CA ARG A 75 9.78 -0.57 -1.70
C ARG A 75 10.17 0.88 -1.43
N LEU A 76 10.49 1.18 -0.18
CA LEU A 76 11.04 2.48 0.19
C LEU A 76 12.55 2.48 -0.04
N ASN A 77 13.03 3.24 -1.02
CA ASN A 77 14.41 3.14 -1.49
C ASN A 77 15.48 3.58 -0.48
N GLN A 78 15.12 4.46 0.47
CA GLN A 78 16.03 4.89 1.54
C GLN A 78 16.21 3.87 2.68
N PHE A 79 15.52 2.73 2.62
CA PHE A 79 15.57 1.67 3.64
C PHE A 79 16.04 0.34 3.05
N VAL A 80 16.76 -0.45 3.85
CA VAL A 80 17.29 -1.75 3.44
C VAL A 80 16.15 -2.74 3.15
N ASP A 81 15.21 -2.85 4.09
CA ASP A 81 14.08 -3.79 4.04
C ASP A 81 12.83 -3.10 4.59
N ALA A 82 12.23 -2.23 3.77
CA ALA A 82 10.98 -1.58 4.10
C ALA A 82 10.11 -1.36 2.86
N TYR A 83 8.83 -1.63 3.02
CA TYR A 83 7.81 -1.49 1.99
C TYR A 83 6.68 -0.66 2.54
N LEU A 84 6.26 0.34 1.77
CA LEU A 84 5.06 1.09 2.04
C LEU A 84 3.89 0.37 1.41
N LEU A 85 2.92 0.01 2.25
CA LEU A 85 1.63 -0.52 1.85
C LEU A 85 0.58 0.56 2.08
N VAL A 86 -0.29 0.74 1.10
CA VAL A 86 -1.40 1.67 1.18
C VAL A 86 -2.68 1.02 0.70
N GLY A 87 -3.79 1.44 1.27
CA GLY A 87 -5.11 0.95 0.90
C GLY A 87 -6.12 2.08 0.82
N ARG A 88 -7.12 1.90 -0.04
CA ARG A 88 -8.29 2.76 -0.13
C ARG A 88 -9.53 1.97 -0.56
N PHE A 89 -10.69 2.42 -0.12
CA PHE A 89 -11.95 1.89 -0.64
C PHE A 89 -12.12 2.25 -2.12
N VAL A 90 -12.62 1.30 -2.89
CA VAL A 90 -12.96 1.47 -4.29
C VAL A 90 -14.39 0.99 -4.49
N ASP A 91 -15.13 1.71 -5.35
CA ASP A 91 -16.48 1.31 -5.71
C ASP A 91 -16.47 -0.12 -6.30
N PRO A 92 -17.34 -1.04 -5.83
CA PRO A 92 -17.40 -2.42 -6.32
C PRO A 92 -17.54 -2.53 -7.85
N THR A 93 -18.20 -1.56 -8.48
CA THR A 93 -18.38 -1.51 -9.94
C THR A 93 -17.08 -1.23 -10.69
N VAL A 94 -16.15 -0.51 -10.06
CA VAL A 94 -14.80 -0.27 -10.57
C VAL A 94 -13.94 -1.52 -10.35
N LEU A 95 -14.07 -2.19 -9.20
CA LEU A 95 -13.33 -3.41 -8.90
C LEU A 95 -13.60 -4.53 -9.91
N ALA A 96 -14.87 -4.75 -10.27
CA ALA A 96 -15.28 -5.72 -11.30
C ALA A 96 -14.75 -5.39 -12.71
N SER A 97 -14.37 -4.14 -12.96
CA SER A 97 -13.76 -3.69 -14.22
C SER A 97 -12.25 -3.96 -14.26
N VAL A 98 -11.56 -3.92 -13.10
CA VAL A 98 -10.13 -4.23 -12.98
C VAL A 98 -9.85 -5.71 -13.22
N GLU A 99 -10.73 -6.60 -12.77
CA GLU A 99 -10.64 -8.05 -13.06
C GLU A 99 -10.81 -8.38 -14.55
N ARG A 100 -11.60 -7.58 -15.28
CA ARG A 100 -11.96 -7.85 -16.69
C ARG A 100 -11.19 -7.03 -17.71
N THR A 101 -10.53 -5.95 -17.30
CA THR A 101 -9.89 -5.02 -18.24
C THR A 101 -8.66 -4.44 -17.58
N GLN A 102 -7.51 -5.00 -17.96
CA GLN A 102 -6.19 -4.38 -17.94
C GLN A 102 -6.04 -3.10 -17.09
N PHE A 103 -5.17 -3.22 -16.07
CA PHE A 103 -4.45 -2.24 -15.23
C PHE A 103 -4.49 -0.73 -15.56
N ALA A 104 -4.77 -0.30 -16.79
CA ALA A 104 -4.73 1.07 -17.28
C ALA A 104 -5.57 2.08 -16.48
N SER A 105 -6.74 1.70 -15.95
CA SER A 105 -7.56 2.60 -15.11
C SER A 105 -6.97 2.76 -13.70
N SER A 106 -6.53 1.65 -13.10
CA SER A 106 -5.88 1.65 -11.78
C SER A 106 -4.51 2.35 -11.82
N SER A 107 -3.75 2.24 -12.91
CA SER A 107 -2.46 2.92 -13.09
C SER A 107 -2.53 4.43 -12.88
N TYR A 108 -3.62 5.09 -13.29
CA TYR A 108 -3.83 6.52 -13.03
C TYR A 108 -3.94 6.85 -11.54
N GLN A 109 -4.53 5.95 -10.76
CA GLN A 109 -4.80 6.16 -9.35
C GLN A 109 -3.61 5.75 -8.46
N LEU A 110 -2.71 4.92 -8.98
CA LEU A 110 -1.50 4.46 -8.31
C LEU A 110 -0.31 5.44 -8.45
N LEU A 111 -0.38 6.36 -9.43
CA LEU A 111 0.65 7.38 -9.66
C LEU A 111 0.87 8.29 -8.44
N ASP A 112 -0.18 8.59 -7.67
CA ASP A 112 -0.09 9.39 -6.44
C ASP A 112 0.69 8.69 -5.31
N ILE A 113 0.79 7.36 -5.36
CA ILE A 113 1.47 6.55 -4.34
C ILE A 113 2.99 6.61 -4.52
N ARG A 114 3.50 6.68 -5.75
CA ARG A 114 4.96 6.81 -6.01
C ARG A 114 5.56 8.06 -5.38
N GLN A 115 4.77 9.11 -5.16
CA GLN A 115 5.22 10.32 -4.49
C GLN A 115 5.37 10.18 -2.96
N LEU A 116 5.10 8.98 -2.41
CA LEU A 116 5.39 8.64 -1.01
C LEU A 116 6.77 8.00 -0.83
N ASP A 117 7.46 7.70 -1.92
CA ASP A 117 8.83 7.19 -1.93
C ASP A 117 9.76 8.34 -1.55
N LEU A 118 9.96 8.50 -0.23
CA LEU A 118 11.02 9.30 0.35
C LEU A 118 12.33 8.49 0.32
#